data_AF-U2Q752-F1
#
_entry.id   AF-U2Q752-F1
#
_cell.length_a   1.000
_cell.length_b   1.000
_cell.length_c   1.000
_cell.angle_alpha   90.00
_cell.angle_beta   90.00
_cell.angle_gamma   90.00
#
_symmetry.space_group_name_H-M   'P 1'
#
loop_
_entity.id
_entity.type
_entity.pdbx_description
1 polymer ?
#
loop_
_entity_poly.entity_id
_entity_poly.type
_entity_poly.pdbx_seq_one_letter_code
_entity_poly.pdbx_strand_id
1 'polypeptide(L)'
;MNFIKRKEKVKKRILLFGIMLGTSSCGIIGGVGSVVGGTIKAAGGVTGAVIGTTGKLIGGIIGGSDGEIKAKNTKYKFSNAEVEISGGKTIVTGILTHNGVTKKNLTIEIPCFDKNGAKIGDAVDNISSLVKNEKWEFQAILNTNETKTCKLKDTYIYEGNMNMVIEGNDEDNDNIHNVEEK
;
A
#
# COMPACT_ATOMS: atom_id res chain seq x y z
N MET A 1 -11.28 59.35 -22.17
CA MET A 1 -9.90 59.68 -22.58
C MET A 1 -9.09 59.91 -21.32
N ASN A 2 -8.37 58.90 -20.84
CA ASN A 2 -7.50 58.99 -19.65
C ASN A 2 -6.16 58.35 -20.00
N PHE A 3 -5.16 59.20 -20.26
CA PHE A 3 -3.78 58.80 -20.54
C PHE A 3 -3.04 58.55 -19.23
N ILE A 4 -2.97 57.28 -18.83
CA ILE A 4 -2.11 56.85 -17.73
C ILE A 4 -0.68 56.68 -18.27
N LYS A 5 0.25 57.47 -17.71
CA LYS A 5 1.69 57.49 -18.01
C LYS A 5 2.31 56.11 -17.87
N ARG A 6 2.97 55.64 -18.94
CA ARG A 6 3.97 54.57 -18.90
C ARG A 6 5.16 55.01 -18.04
N LYS A 7 5.60 54.17 -17.10
CA LYS A 7 6.97 54.18 -16.59
C LYS A 7 7.71 52.97 -17.13
N GLU A 8 8.85 53.23 -17.78
CA GLU A 8 9.72 52.23 -18.38
C GLU A 8 10.72 51.65 -17.37
N LYS A 9 10.88 50.33 -17.43
CA LYS A 9 12.07 49.47 -17.20
C LYS A 9 13.08 49.78 -16.08
N VAL A 10 13.34 48.75 -15.26
CA VAL A 10 14.71 48.22 -15.03
C VAL A 10 14.68 46.69 -14.96
N LYS A 11 15.45 46.04 -15.84
CA LYS A 11 15.58 44.58 -16.02
C LYS A 11 16.73 44.09 -15.13
N LYS A 12 16.43 43.45 -13.99
CA LYS A 12 17.44 42.98 -13.04
C LYS A 12 18.11 41.70 -13.56
N ARG A 13 19.21 41.85 -14.30
CA ARG A 13 20.12 40.76 -14.67
C ARG A 13 21.16 40.61 -13.57
N ILE A 14 21.04 39.57 -12.73
CA ILE A 14 22.10 39.18 -11.80
C ILE A 14 22.98 38.17 -12.54
N LEU A 15 24.10 38.66 -13.06
CA LEU A 15 25.16 37.93 -13.73
C LEU A 15 26.16 37.49 -12.64
N LEU A 16 26.14 36.22 -12.23
CA LEU A 16 27.17 35.65 -11.36
C LEU A 16 28.18 34.90 -12.24
N PHE A 17 29.26 35.59 -12.62
CA PHE A 17 30.49 34.94 -13.05
C PHE A 17 31.33 34.63 -11.80
N GLY A 18 31.52 33.35 -11.52
CA GLY A 18 32.43 32.83 -10.49
C GLY A 18 33.31 31.76 -11.10
N ILE A 19 34.57 32.13 -11.31
CA ILE A 19 35.67 31.46 -12.03
C ILE A 19 35.85 29.96 -11.69
N MET A 20 36.02 29.18 -12.77
CA MET A 20 36.56 27.82 -12.81
C MET A 20 38.08 27.85 -12.57
N LEU A 21 38.61 26.89 -11.79
CA LEU A 21 39.79 26.05 -12.11
C LEU A 21 40.32 25.37 -10.83
N GLY A 22 40.49 24.05 -10.90
CA GLY A 22 41.07 23.24 -9.85
C GLY A 22 41.02 21.74 -10.18
N THR A 23 41.59 21.33 -11.31
CA THR A 23 41.86 19.92 -11.60
C THR A 23 43.10 19.48 -10.82
N SER A 24 42.91 18.72 -9.74
CA SER A 24 43.94 17.85 -9.19
C SER A 24 43.37 16.44 -9.12
N SER A 25 43.86 15.63 -10.04
CA SER A 25 43.58 14.22 -10.28
C SER A 25 43.75 13.32 -9.05
N CYS A 26 42.84 12.37 -8.87
CA CYS A 26 43.15 10.96 -8.63
C CYS A 26 41.88 10.14 -8.88
N GLY A 27 41.98 9.16 -9.79
CA GLY A 27 40.84 8.42 -10.29
C GLY A 27 40.30 7.40 -9.31
N ILE A 28 38.97 7.29 -9.27
CA ILE A 28 38.30 5.99 -9.21
C ILE A 28 37.03 6.12 -10.05
N ILE A 29 37.07 5.57 -11.26
CA ILE A 29 35.88 5.15 -11.98
C ILE A 29 35.48 3.82 -11.32
N GLY A 30 34.42 3.86 -10.53
CA GLY A 30 33.74 2.68 -10.01
C GLY A 30 32.25 2.96 -10.13
N GLY A 31 31.65 2.48 -11.21
CA GLY A 31 30.22 2.62 -11.44
C GLY A 31 29.43 1.91 -10.33
N VAL A 32 28.58 2.65 -9.64
CA VAL A 32 27.37 2.15 -9.00
C VAL A 32 26.31 3.24 -9.16
N GLY A 33 25.15 2.85 -9.71
CA GLY A 33 24.11 3.77 -10.13
C GLY A 33 23.62 4.68 -9.00
N SER A 34 23.28 5.91 -9.38
CA SER A 34 22.52 6.83 -8.54
C SER A 34 21.20 6.19 -8.10
N VAL A 35 21.19 5.59 -6.91
CA VAL A 35 19.97 5.58 -6.11
C VAL A 35 19.80 7.00 -5.61
N VAL A 36 18.84 7.73 -6.19
CA VAL A 36 18.31 8.96 -5.62
C VAL A 36 17.56 8.55 -4.34
N GLY A 37 18.33 8.22 -3.31
CA GLY A 37 17.88 8.04 -1.94
C GLY A 37 17.75 9.41 -1.30
N GLY A 38 16.66 10.10 -1.62
CA GLY A 38 16.24 11.25 -0.84
C GLY A 38 16.16 10.84 0.63
N THR A 39 16.87 11.55 1.48
CA THR A 39 16.85 11.37 2.93
C THR A 39 15.40 11.37 3.41
N ILE A 40 14.90 10.21 3.81
CA ILE A 40 13.61 10.11 4.51
C ILE A 40 13.83 10.83 5.83
N LYS A 41 13.31 12.07 5.95
CA LYS A 41 13.03 12.65 7.26
C LYS A 41 11.90 11.83 7.87
N ALA A 42 12.24 10.68 8.46
CA ALA A 42 11.37 9.95 9.36
C ALA A 42 11.37 10.71 10.69
N ALA A 43 10.65 11.83 10.73
CA ALA A 43 10.20 12.44 11.98
C ALA A 43 8.94 11.69 12.40
N GLY A 44 9.10 10.66 13.21
CA GLY A 44 8.04 9.78 13.68
C GLY A 44 8.64 8.43 14.00
N GLY A 45 9.10 8.28 15.24
CA GLY A 45 9.63 7.02 15.73
C GLY A 45 8.64 5.89 15.44
N VAL A 46 9.11 4.86 14.74
CA VAL A 46 8.49 3.54 14.81
C VAL A 46 8.72 3.04 16.23
N THR A 47 7.90 3.51 17.18
CA THR A 47 7.74 2.83 18.45
C THR A 47 7.07 1.50 18.14
N GLY A 48 7.89 0.51 17.83
CA GLY A 48 7.52 -0.89 17.83
C GLY A 48 7.20 -1.29 19.26
N ALA A 49 6.02 -0.92 19.74
CA ALA A 49 5.44 -1.58 20.89
C ALA A 49 4.99 -2.96 20.43
N VAL A 50 5.87 -3.95 20.57
CA VAL A 50 5.43 -5.33 20.74
C VAL A 50 4.68 -5.38 22.07
N ILE A 51 3.36 -5.14 22.03
CA ILE A 51 2.50 -5.35 23.19
C ILE A 51 2.41 -6.86 23.37
N GLY A 52 3.26 -7.37 24.26
CA GLY A 52 3.18 -8.72 24.77
C GLY A 52 1.98 -8.83 25.71
N THR A 53 0.81 -9.16 25.15
CA THR A 53 -0.33 -9.65 25.92
C THR A 53 -0.72 -11.02 25.40
N THR A 54 -0.67 -12.00 26.30
CA THR A 54 -1.06 -13.39 26.14
C THR A 54 -2.31 -13.54 25.28
N GLY A 55 -2.15 -13.97 24.02
CA GLY A 55 -3.24 -14.43 23.14
C GLY A 55 -3.37 -13.77 21.76
N LYS A 56 -2.89 -12.54 21.54
CA LYS A 56 -3.06 -11.81 20.28
C LYS A 56 -1.75 -11.14 19.84
N LEU A 57 -1.11 -11.65 18.79
CA LEU A 57 0.11 -11.05 18.24
C LEU A 57 -0.29 -9.89 17.32
N ILE A 58 0.06 -8.66 17.69
CA ILE A 58 -0.24 -7.48 16.87
C ILE A 58 0.88 -7.27 15.85
N GLY A 59 0.54 -7.31 14.57
CA GLY A 59 1.48 -6.98 13.48
C GLY A 59 1.69 -5.47 13.37
N GLY A 60 2.84 -5.05 12.83
CA GLY A 60 3.11 -3.62 12.60
C GLY A 60 2.45 -3.11 11.32
N ILE A 61 1.96 -1.87 11.34
CA ILE A 61 1.59 -1.14 10.12
C ILE A 61 2.71 -0.19 9.74
N ILE A 62 3.30 -0.41 8.57
CA ILE A 62 4.27 0.52 8.00
C ILE A 62 3.51 1.50 7.11
N GLY A 63 3.59 2.79 7.44
CA GLY A 63 2.90 3.86 6.72
C GLY A 63 1.86 4.63 7.54
N GLY A 64 1.55 4.19 8.77
CA GLY A 64 0.53 4.78 9.65
C GLY A 64 -0.82 4.08 9.54
N SER A 65 -1.62 4.13 10.61
CA SER A 65 -2.98 3.58 10.68
C SER A 65 -3.98 4.32 9.79
N ASP A 66 -3.61 5.54 9.39
CA ASP A 66 -4.36 6.39 8.49
C ASP A 66 -3.52 6.70 7.25
N GLY A 67 -4.17 6.79 6.10
CA GLY A 67 -3.46 6.95 4.84
C GLY A 67 -4.36 7.44 3.71
N GLU A 68 -3.73 7.91 2.64
CA GLU A 68 -4.40 8.28 1.41
C GLU A 68 -3.67 7.66 0.23
N ILE A 69 -4.41 6.98 -0.64
CA ILE A 69 -3.92 6.45 -1.93
C ILE A 69 -4.73 7.11 -3.05
N LYS A 70 -4.05 7.49 -4.12
CA LYS A 70 -4.69 8.03 -5.32
C LYS A 70 -4.55 7.02 -6.45
N ALA A 71 -5.69 6.58 -6.98
CA ALA A 71 -5.74 5.74 -8.16
C ALA A 71 -6.59 6.45 -9.23
N LYS A 72 -5.97 6.76 -10.37
CA LYS A 72 -6.58 7.58 -11.43
C LYS A 72 -7.11 8.91 -10.84
N ASN A 73 -8.42 9.13 -10.92
CA ASN A 73 -9.11 10.31 -10.39
C ASN A 73 -9.85 10.05 -9.06
N THR A 74 -9.60 8.91 -8.42
CA THR A 74 -10.23 8.54 -7.15
C THR A 74 -9.19 8.56 -6.04
N LYS A 75 -9.54 9.24 -4.96
CA LYS A 75 -8.79 9.29 -3.71
C LYS A 75 -9.44 8.34 -2.73
N TYR A 76 -8.67 7.35 -2.30
CA TYR A 76 -9.03 6.40 -1.25
C TYR A 76 -8.38 6.84 0.05
N LYS A 77 -9.15 6.80 1.14
CA LYS A 77 -8.66 7.11 2.48
C LYS A 77 -8.84 5.90 3.37
N PHE A 78 -7.78 5.59 4.09
CA PHE A 78 -7.73 4.59 5.14
C PHE A 78 -7.78 5.28 6.48
N SER A 79 -8.51 4.69 7.42
CA SER A 79 -8.44 5.07 8.81
C SER A 79 -8.59 3.89 9.74
N ASN A 80 -8.05 4.01 10.95
CA ASN A 80 -8.16 3.02 12.02
C ASN A 80 -7.69 1.63 11.60
N ALA A 81 -6.61 1.55 10.82
CA ALA A 81 -6.09 0.26 10.40
C ALA A 81 -5.39 -0.47 11.55
N GLU A 82 -5.61 -1.78 11.66
CA GLU A 82 -4.97 -2.66 12.63
C GLU A 82 -4.53 -3.98 11.97
N VAL A 83 -3.51 -4.62 12.54
CA VAL A 83 -3.06 -5.95 12.10
C VAL A 83 -3.07 -6.91 13.28
N GLU A 84 -3.81 -7.99 13.14
CA GLU A 84 -3.89 -9.08 14.09
C GLU A 84 -3.33 -10.36 13.47
N ILE A 85 -2.51 -11.09 14.22
CA ILE A 85 -2.01 -12.40 13.83
C ILE A 85 -2.52 -13.40 14.87
N SER A 86 -3.39 -14.30 14.42
CA SER A 86 -4.04 -15.29 15.27
C SER A 86 -4.51 -16.49 14.44
N GLY A 87 -4.51 -17.68 15.04
CA GLY A 87 -5.08 -18.89 14.41
C GLY A 87 -4.49 -19.26 13.05
N GLY A 88 -3.19 -19.03 12.82
CA GLY A 88 -2.55 -19.29 11.52
C GLY A 88 -2.90 -18.27 10.44
N LYS A 89 -3.53 -17.15 10.80
CA LYS A 89 -3.96 -16.10 9.88
C LYS A 89 -3.40 -14.75 10.31
N THR A 90 -3.21 -13.91 9.31
CA THR A 90 -3.00 -12.47 9.45
C THR A 90 -4.27 -11.79 8.99
N ILE A 91 -4.85 -10.99 9.87
CA ILE A 91 -6.09 -10.25 9.67
C ILE A 91 -5.74 -8.76 9.72
N VAL A 92 -5.99 -8.06 8.63
CA VAL A 92 -5.82 -6.61 8.53
C VAL A 92 -7.18 -5.97 8.47
N THR A 93 -7.52 -5.16 9.47
CA THR A 93 -8.80 -4.44 9.53
C THR A 93 -8.58 -2.96 9.32
N GLY A 94 -9.65 -2.25 8.95
CA GLY A 94 -9.66 -0.81 8.87
C GLY A 94 -10.89 -0.28 8.16
N ILE A 95 -10.94 1.03 7.98
CA ILE A 95 -12.02 1.72 7.27
C ILE A 95 -11.48 2.27 5.96
N LEU A 96 -12.11 1.91 4.84
CA LEU A 96 -11.87 2.47 3.52
C LEU A 96 -13.02 3.41 3.12
N THR A 97 -12.68 4.58 2.61
CA THR A 97 -13.64 5.50 1.95
C THR A 97 -13.04 6.03 0.64
N HIS A 98 -13.89 6.46 -0.31
CA HIS A 98 -13.41 7.13 -1.52
C HIS A 98 -14.26 8.32 -1.95
N ASN A 99 -13.66 9.26 -2.69
CA ASN A 99 -14.36 10.43 -3.23
C ASN A 99 -14.83 10.29 -4.69
N GLY A 100 -14.53 9.16 -5.35
CA GLY A 100 -14.90 8.87 -6.73
C GLY A 100 -16.37 8.48 -6.93
N VAL A 101 -16.73 8.09 -8.15
CA VAL A 101 -18.04 7.44 -8.44
C VAL A 101 -18.14 6.08 -7.76
N THR A 102 -19.36 5.56 -7.60
CA THR A 102 -19.63 4.23 -7.04
C THR A 102 -18.76 3.16 -7.72
N LYS A 103 -18.12 2.34 -6.89
CA LYS A 103 -17.26 1.23 -7.28
C LYS A 103 -18.01 -0.07 -7.17
N LYS A 104 -17.82 -0.98 -8.14
CA LYS A 104 -18.42 -2.32 -8.12
C LYS A 104 -17.33 -3.39 -8.00
N ASN A 105 -17.61 -4.43 -7.24
CA ASN A 105 -16.72 -5.56 -6.98
C ASN A 105 -15.31 -5.08 -6.60
N LEU A 106 -15.25 -4.18 -5.62
CA LEU A 106 -13.99 -3.58 -5.21
C LEU A 106 -13.21 -4.60 -4.38
N THR A 107 -11.97 -4.86 -4.78
CA THR A 107 -11.02 -5.70 -4.04
C THR A 107 -9.90 -4.84 -3.49
N ILE A 108 -9.47 -5.17 -2.27
CA ILE A 108 -8.30 -4.59 -1.61
C ILE A 108 -7.25 -5.70 -1.41
N GLU A 109 -6.01 -5.43 -1.78
CA GLU A 109 -4.86 -6.31 -1.58
C GLU A 109 -3.78 -5.57 -0.80
N ILE A 110 -3.54 -5.99 0.44
CA ILE A 110 -2.60 -5.34 1.36
C ILE A 110 -1.35 -6.19 1.47
N PRO A 111 -0.19 -5.74 0.96
CA PRO A 111 1.03 -6.52 1.01
C PRO A 111 1.55 -6.68 2.45
N CYS A 112 1.83 -7.92 2.81
CA CYS A 112 2.38 -8.32 4.11
C CYS A 112 3.78 -8.94 3.94
N PHE A 113 4.61 -8.71 4.95
CA PHE A 113 6.04 -8.99 4.94
C PHE A 113 6.45 -9.75 6.21
N ASP A 114 7.41 -10.65 6.06
CA ASP A 114 8.02 -11.39 7.17
C ASP A 114 8.96 -10.50 8.00
N LYS A 115 9.58 -11.10 9.02
CA LYS A 115 10.59 -10.45 9.88
C LYS A 115 11.85 -9.97 9.13
N ASN A 116 12.14 -10.53 7.96
CA ASN A 116 13.29 -10.19 7.13
C ASN A 116 12.95 -9.06 6.13
N GLY A 117 11.69 -8.66 6.05
CA GLY A 117 11.19 -7.69 5.07
C GLY A 117 10.91 -8.29 3.69
N ALA A 118 10.90 -9.63 3.56
CA ALA A 118 10.48 -10.31 2.35
C ALA A 118 8.95 -10.34 2.26
N LYS A 119 8.39 -10.14 1.06
CA LYS A 119 6.95 -10.23 0.83
C LYS A 119 6.52 -11.70 0.94
N ILE A 120 5.54 -11.98 1.79
CA ILE A 120 4.99 -13.33 2.00
C ILE A 120 3.60 -13.53 1.40
N GLY A 121 2.92 -12.44 1.03
CA GLY A 121 1.61 -12.48 0.40
C GLY A 121 0.87 -11.16 0.55
N ASP A 122 -0.35 -11.14 0.02
CA ASP A 122 -1.27 -10.02 0.17
C ASP A 122 -2.48 -10.48 1.00
N ALA A 123 -2.87 -9.70 2.00
CA ALA A 123 -4.14 -9.88 2.69
C ALA A 123 -5.25 -9.31 1.81
N VAL A 124 -6.31 -10.09 1.58
CA VAL A 124 -7.34 -9.75 0.59
C VAL A 124 -8.73 -9.65 1.24
N ASP A 125 -9.50 -8.64 0.84
CA ASP A 125 -10.94 -8.52 1.09
C ASP A 125 -11.65 -7.95 -0.14
N ASN A 126 -12.96 -8.14 -0.25
CA ASN A 126 -13.77 -7.61 -1.34
C ASN A 126 -15.16 -7.16 -0.89
N ILE A 127 -15.69 -6.13 -1.55
CA ILE A 127 -17.07 -5.67 -1.41
C ILE A 127 -17.75 -5.55 -2.77
N SER A 128 -19.02 -5.95 -2.84
CA SER A 128 -19.79 -5.94 -4.10
C SER A 128 -20.03 -4.53 -4.64
N SER A 129 -20.16 -3.54 -3.76
CA SER A 129 -20.31 -2.14 -4.14
C SER A 129 -19.86 -1.22 -3.01
N LEU A 130 -19.22 -0.10 -3.37
CA LEU A 130 -18.90 0.97 -2.43
C LEU A 130 -19.33 2.31 -3.03
N VAL A 131 -20.25 3.00 -2.37
CA VAL A 131 -20.75 4.30 -2.82
C VAL A 131 -19.77 5.39 -2.41
N LYS A 132 -19.80 6.52 -3.15
CA LYS A 132 -19.00 7.70 -2.82
C LYS A 132 -19.16 8.10 -1.34
N ASN A 133 -18.03 8.28 -0.66
CA ASN A 133 -17.90 8.65 0.75
C ASN A 133 -18.54 7.66 1.75
N GLU A 134 -19.03 6.52 1.29
CA GLU A 134 -19.44 5.43 2.17
C GLU A 134 -18.21 4.82 2.84
N LYS A 135 -18.41 4.33 4.05
CA LYS A 135 -17.38 3.65 4.85
C LYS A 135 -17.53 2.16 4.66
N TRP A 136 -16.47 1.54 4.17
CA TRP A 136 -16.33 0.09 4.19
C TRP A 136 -15.37 -0.30 5.30
N GLU A 137 -15.87 -1.03 6.29
CA GLU A 137 -15.06 -1.71 7.30
C GLU A 137 -14.55 -3.02 6.68
N PHE A 138 -13.31 -3.01 6.20
CA PHE A 138 -12.71 -4.17 5.56
C PHE A 138 -12.04 -5.08 6.59
N GLN A 139 -12.00 -6.36 6.28
CA GLN A 139 -11.27 -7.40 7.01
C GLN A 139 -10.50 -8.25 6.00
N ALA A 140 -9.29 -7.81 5.66
CA ALA A 140 -8.42 -8.48 4.71
C ALA A 140 -7.66 -9.62 5.37
N ILE A 141 -7.64 -10.80 4.74
CA ILE A 141 -7.08 -12.02 5.33
C ILE A 141 -5.94 -12.56 4.47
N LEU A 142 -4.85 -12.95 5.13
CA LEU A 142 -3.78 -13.77 4.58
C LEU A 142 -3.59 -15.00 5.49
N ASN A 143 -3.62 -16.22 4.93
CA ASN A 143 -3.49 -17.47 5.68
C ASN A 143 -2.02 -17.79 6.02
N THR A 144 -1.40 -16.95 6.86
CA THR A 144 -0.07 -17.18 7.43
C THR A 144 0.07 -16.54 8.81
N ASN A 145 0.93 -17.11 9.64
CA ASN A 145 1.39 -16.55 10.91
C ASN A 145 2.79 -15.91 10.80
N GLU A 146 3.44 -15.98 9.64
CA GLU A 146 4.81 -15.48 9.45
C GLU A 146 4.87 -13.96 9.27
N THR A 147 3.72 -13.31 9.17
CA THR A 147 3.62 -11.85 9.03
C THR A 147 4.26 -11.15 10.20
N LYS A 148 5.12 -10.18 9.89
CA LYS A 148 5.59 -9.20 10.87
C LYS A 148 4.95 -7.83 10.67
N THR A 149 4.80 -7.42 9.41
CA THR A 149 4.25 -6.10 9.07
C THR A 149 3.41 -6.16 7.80
N CYS A 150 2.41 -5.29 7.68
CA CYS A 150 1.69 -5.05 6.43
C CYS A 150 1.78 -3.56 6.05
N LYS A 151 1.84 -3.26 4.75
CA LYS A 151 2.03 -1.90 4.21
C LYS A 151 0.76 -1.37 3.57
N LEU A 152 -0.06 -0.67 4.36
CA LEU A 152 -1.32 -0.10 3.88
C LEU A 152 -1.15 0.94 2.77
N LYS A 153 -0.01 1.63 2.69
CA LYS A 153 0.25 2.64 1.64
C LYS A 153 0.63 2.02 0.29
N ASP A 154 1.07 0.76 0.30
CA ASP A 154 1.43 0.00 -0.89
C ASP A 154 0.27 -0.91 -1.36
N THR A 155 -0.91 -0.73 -0.76
CA THR A 155 -2.13 -1.48 -1.07
C THR A 155 -2.59 -1.25 -2.50
N TYR A 156 -2.99 -2.34 -3.16
CA TYR A 156 -3.66 -2.31 -4.45
C TYR A 156 -5.18 -2.32 -4.24
N ILE A 157 -5.87 -1.48 -5.01
CA ILE A 157 -7.33 -1.41 -5.00
C ILE A 157 -7.80 -1.44 -6.46
N TYR A 158 -8.66 -2.39 -6.79
CA TYR A 158 -9.19 -2.54 -8.15
C TYR A 158 -10.63 -3.05 -8.14
N GLU A 159 -11.32 -2.82 -9.26
CA GLU A 159 -12.66 -3.33 -9.50
C GLU A 159 -12.52 -4.66 -10.24
N GLY A 160 -12.96 -5.74 -9.60
CA GLY A 160 -12.99 -7.08 -10.16
C GLY A 160 -14.02 -7.21 -11.28
N ASN A 161 -13.71 -8.06 -12.25
CA ASN A 161 -14.64 -8.46 -13.31
C ASN A 161 -15.40 -9.70 -12.81
N MET A 162 -16.74 -9.71 -12.82
CA MET A 162 -17.55 -10.85 -12.31
C MET A 162 -17.52 -12.10 -13.20
N ASN A 163 -16.44 -12.32 -13.95
CA ASN A 163 -16.31 -13.45 -14.87
C ASN A 163 -15.38 -14.56 -14.36
N MET A 164 -14.96 -14.53 -13.10
CA MET A 164 -14.24 -15.66 -12.50
C MET A 164 -15.26 -16.69 -12.01
N VAL A 165 -15.70 -17.56 -12.93
CA VAL A 165 -16.20 -18.89 -12.55
C VAL A 165 -15.01 -19.59 -11.91
N ILE A 166 -15.03 -19.74 -10.59
CA ILE A 166 -14.15 -20.69 -9.93
C ILE A 166 -14.74 -22.05 -10.27
N GLU A 167 -14.15 -22.75 -11.24
CA GLU A 167 -14.31 -24.20 -11.34
C GLU A 167 -13.69 -24.76 -10.06
N GLY A 168 -14.53 -24.99 -9.05
CA GLY A 168 -14.18 -25.85 -7.94
C GLY A 168 -13.91 -27.22 -8.54
N ASN A 169 -12.64 -27.64 -8.52
CA ASN A 169 -12.34 -29.06 -8.56
C ASN A 169 -12.81 -29.62 -7.22
N ASP A 170 -14.11 -29.94 -7.14
CA ASP A 170 -14.64 -30.81 -6.11
C ASP A 170 -14.08 -32.21 -6.40
N GLU A 171 -12.88 -32.50 -5.86
CA GLU A 171 -12.43 -33.87 -5.66
C GLU A 171 -13.28 -34.53 -4.56
N ASP A 172 -14.55 -34.81 -4.88
CA ASP A 172 -15.35 -35.74 -4.10
C ASP A 172 -14.90 -37.16 -4.44
N ASN A 173 -13.95 -37.64 -3.63
CA ASN A 173 -13.52 -39.02 -3.59
C ASN A 173 -14.53 -39.86 -2.81
N ASP A 174 -15.69 -40.13 -3.42
CA ASP A 174 -16.64 -41.10 -2.90
C ASP A 174 -16.38 -42.49 -3.51
N ASN A 175 -15.47 -43.20 -2.84
CA ASN A 175 -15.29 -44.64 -2.99
C ASN A 175 -16.49 -45.37 -2.36
N ILE A 176 -17.54 -45.59 -3.14
CA ILE A 176 -18.64 -46.48 -2.78
C ILE A 176 -18.46 -47.81 -3.53
N HIS A 177 -17.92 -48.79 -2.81
CA HIS A 177 -18.04 -50.21 -3.16
C HIS A 177 -19.51 -50.61 -3.06
N ASN A 178 -20.20 -50.69 -4.21
CA ASN A 178 -21.46 -51.42 -4.29
C ASN A 178 -21.18 -52.91 -4.48
N VAL A 179 -21.51 -53.67 -3.45
CA VAL A 179 -21.72 -55.12 -3.47
C VAL A 179 -23.10 -55.38 -4.06
N GLU A 180 -23.14 -56.12 -5.17
CA GLU A 180 -24.27 -56.88 -5.72
C GLU A 180 -23.61 -57.91 -6.66
N GLU A 181 -23.94 -59.19 -6.73
CA GLU A 181 -25.01 -59.99 -6.16
C GLU A 181 -24.63 -61.46 -6.49
N LYS A 182 -24.85 -62.40 -5.56
CA LYS A 182 -25.29 -63.77 -5.89
C LYS A 182 -25.85 -64.48 -4.66
#